data_AF-A0A6B1GHH7-F1
#
_entry.id   AF-A0A6B1GHH7-F1
#
_cell.length_a   1.000
_cell.length_b   1.000
_cell.length_c   1.000
_cell.angle_alpha   90.00
_cell.angle_beta   90.00
_cell.angle_gamma   90.00
#
_symmetry.space_group_name_H-M   'P 1'
#
loop_
_entity.id
_entity.type
_entity.pdbx_description
1 polymer ?
#
loop_
_entity_poly.entity_id
_entity_poly.type
_entity_poly.pdbx_seq_one_letter_code
_entity_poly.pdbx_strand_id
1 'polypeptide(L)'
;MRSAPRSRPLAGLALLVLLLVAAACAGSGDAGDAGAAAQSTAQPTPRPTVVPDHELTGLGTRFNSEPFTIAEQLEAGNIVLVDFWTYTCINCVRTLPYLLDWHEKYADRGLVILGVHTPEFDFEYDAENVAEAIERLGVAWPVAQDNAFATWREFENRYWPAKYLFGPRGEIVYRHFGEGAYEETERIIRAALVAAGHDVNDITPGLPEPAPERDPEASDQTRELYGGYARNYTRVGLYAAQVQYYDAPDEERIYTDIDTSEEPRMHHRWYVHGLWRNEREAIVHARETEQLEDYFAFVFRARSVNVVLNPPRDEPFEVYIEIDGRPLRPEEAGADVVFDAEGRSLIEVDEPRHYAIVELPEWGEHELKLASNSDNFAIFALTFGSYLEGA
;
A
#
# COMPACT_ATOMS: atom_id res chain seq x y z
N MET A 1 -11.87 44.28 -63.05
CA MET A 1 -13.23 44.04 -63.58
C MET A 1 -13.94 43.12 -62.59
N ARG A 2 -14.81 43.70 -61.75
CA ARG A 2 -16.28 43.44 -61.65
C ARG A 2 -16.60 42.04 -61.10
N SER A 3 -17.43 41.82 -60.08
CA SER A 3 -18.22 42.68 -59.18
C SER A 3 -18.96 41.73 -58.21
N ALA A 4 -19.08 42.10 -56.94
CA ALA A 4 -20.09 41.53 -56.04
C ALA A 4 -21.51 42.00 -56.43
N PRO A 5 -22.57 41.39 -55.87
CA PRO A 5 -23.44 42.20 -55.00
C PRO A 5 -23.93 41.51 -53.72
N ARG A 6 -24.42 42.37 -52.82
CA ARG A 6 -24.92 42.19 -51.46
C ARG A 6 -26.44 42.01 -51.40
N SER A 7 -26.95 41.38 -50.32
CA SER A 7 -28.17 41.75 -49.56
C SER A 7 -28.30 40.78 -48.35
N ARG A 8 -28.11 41.15 -47.07
CA ARG A 8 -28.85 41.97 -46.07
C ARG A 8 -30.17 41.36 -45.50
N PRO A 9 -30.50 41.62 -44.21
CA PRO A 9 -31.03 40.65 -43.24
C PRO A 9 -32.43 41.01 -42.67
N LEU A 10 -33.04 40.10 -41.88
CA LEU A 10 -34.18 40.32 -40.95
C LEU A 10 -34.02 39.29 -39.79
N ALA A 11 -33.75 39.65 -38.53
CA ALA A 11 -34.53 40.37 -37.52
C ALA A 11 -35.42 39.45 -36.64
N GLY A 12 -35.07 39.39 -35.34
CA GLY A 12 -36.04 39.34 -34.23
C GLY A 12 -36.39 37.98 -33.63
N LEU A 13 -35.92 37.71 -32.40
CA LEU A 13 -36.79 37.67 -31.21
C LEU A 13 -35.93 37.66 -29.94
N ALA A 14 -36.02 38.72 -29.14
CA ALA A 14 -35.56 38.77 -27.76
C ALA A 14 -36.76 38.47 -26.86
N LEU A 15 -36.64 37.51 -25.94
CA LEU A 15 -37.66 37.22 -24.94
C LEU A 15 -37.26 37.87 -23.61
N LEU A 16 -38.13 38.77 -23.16
CA LEU A 16 -38.17 39.44 -21.86
C LEU A 16 -38.29 38.41 -20.72
N VAL A 17 -37.49 38.54 -19.67
CA VAL A 17 -37.80 38.01 -18.33
C VAL A 17 -37.95 39.21 -17.41
N LEU A 18 -39.17 39.43 -16.92
CA LEU A 18 -39.50 40.48 -15.95
C LEU A 18 -39.85 39.83 -14.61
N LEU A 19 -39.01 40.16 -13.61
CA LEU A 19 -39.24 40.37 -12.17
C LEU A 19 -40.56 39.89 -11.53
N LEU A 20 -40.43 39.27 -10.35
CA LEU A 20 -41.02 39.84 -9.12
C LEU A 20 -40.36 39.26 -7.85
N VAL A 21 -39.69 40.15 -7.13
CA VAL A 21 -39.28 40.03 -5.72
C VAL A 21 -40.45 40.46 -4.85
N ALA A 22 -40.76 39.70 -3.79
CA ALA A 22 -41.45 40.22 -2.63
C ALA A 22 -41.01 39.43 -1.39
N ALA A 23 -40.09 40.02 -0.62
CA ALA A 23 -39.79 39.65 0.75
C ALA A 23 -40.05 40.87 1.63
N ALA A 24 -40.93 40.71 2.63
CA ALA A 24 -40.89 41.30 3.97
C ALA A 24 -42.30 41.37 4.58
N CYS A 25 -42.48 40.71 5.71
CA CYS A 25 -43.26 41.23 6.84
C CYS A 25 -42.63 40.67 8.13
N ALA A 26 -42.18 41.58 8.99
CA ALA A 26 -41.83 41.31 10.37
C ALA A 26 -43.03 41.62 11.27
N GLY A 27 -43.17 40.88 12.38
CA GLY A 27 -44.11 41.13 13.48
C GLY A 27 -43.95 40.03 14.55
N SER A 28 -43.05 40.22 15.51
CA SER A 28 -43.34 40.57 16.91
C SER A 28 -44.20 39.57 17.71
N GLY A 29 -43.51 38.76 18.51
CA GLY A 29 -43.72 38.51 19.95
C GLY A 29 -45.08 38.02 20.46
N ASP A 30 -45.06 36.87 21.15
CA ASP A 30 -45.48 36.84 22.55
C ASP A 30 -44.81 35.68 23.33
N ALA A 31 -44.53 35.93 24.60
CA ALA A 31 -43.90 35.01 25.55
C ALA A 31 -44.98 34.30 26.39
N GLY A 32 -44.76 33.05 26.76
CA GLY A 32 -45.63 32.29 27.64
C GLY A 32 -44.95 31.03 28.16
N ASP A 33 -44.75 31.00 29.48
CA ASP A 33 -43.80 30.20 30.26
C ASP A 33 -44.32 28.81 30.70
N ALA A 34 -43.35 27.98 31.15
CA ALA A 34 -43.40 26.94 32.17
C ALA A 34 -43.95 25.52 31.86
N GLY A 35 -43.05 24.53 32.00
CA GLY A 35 -43.24 23.50 33.04
C GLY A 35 -43.24 22.02 32.64
N ALA A 36 -42.07 21.38 32.79
CA ALA A 36 -41.84 20.01 33.29
C ALA A 36 -42.46 18.78 32.59
N ALA A 37 -41.59 17.92 32.03
CA ALA A 37 -41.31 16.56 32.55
C ALA A 37 -40.32 15.85 31.61
N ALA A 38 -39.15 15.50 32.14
CA ALA A 38 -38.23 14.59 31.49
C ALA A 38 -38.84 13.18 31.46
N GLN A 39 -39.13 12.68 30.26
CA GLN A 39 -39.30 11.26 30.00
C GLN A 39 -38.20 10.84 29.03
N SER A 40 -37.10 10.35 29.59
CA SER A 40 -36.12 9.59 28.81
C SER A 40 -36.72 8.21 28.56
N THR A 41 -37.46 8.08 27.47
CA THR A 41 -37.69 6.79 26.84
C THR A 41 -36.65 6.66 25.74
N ALA A 42 -35.46 6.15 26.10
CA ALA A 42 -34.55 5.61 25.10
C ALA A 42 -35.26 4.41 24.46
N GLN A 43 -35.94 4.65 23.33
CA GLN A 43 -36.36 3.56 22.47
C GLN A 43 -35.08 2.88 21.97
N PRO A 44 -34.98 1.53 22.02
CA PRO A 44 -33.91 0.85 21.33
C PRO A 44 -34.04 1.22 19.84
N THR A 45 -33.02 1.88 19.31
CA THR A 45 -32.91 2.15 17.88
C THR A 45 -33.06 0.83 17.14
N PRO A 46 -34.00 0.70 16.19
CA PRO A 46 -34.09 -0.52 15.40
C PRO A 46 -32.74 -0.74 14.70
N ARG A 47 -32.18 -1.95 14.86
CA ARG A 47 -30.98 -2.38 14.11
C ARG A 47 -31.26 -2.16 12.62
N PRO A 48 -30.43 -1.38 11.92
CA PRO A 48 -30.65 -1.12 10.50
C PRO A 48 -30.53 -2.43 9.71
N THR A 49 -31.59 -2.79 8.98
CA THR A 49 -31.55 -3.81 7.91
C THR A 49 -30.99 -3.15 6.64
N VAL A 50 -29.81 -2.53 6.75
CA VAL A 50 -29.20 -1.78 5.63
C VAL A 50 -28.12 -2.66 5.03
N VAL A 51 -28.34 -3.08 3.79
CA VAL A 51 -27.27 -3.62 2.94
C VAL A 51 -26.42 -2.42 2.52
N PRO A 52 -25.10 -2.41 2.81
CA PRO A 52 -24.22 -1.33 2.39
C PRO A 52 -24.19 -1.16 0.88
N ASP A 53 -23.98 0.09 0.42
CA ASP A 53 -23.78 0.38 -0.99
C ASP A 53 -22.53 -0.30 -1.57
N HIS A 54 -21.55 -0.60 -0.72
CA HIS A 54 -20.33 -1.35 -1.06
C HIS A 54 -20.22 -2.56 -0.13
N GLU A 55 -20.44 -3.75 -0.65
CA GLU A 55 -20.33 -5.01 0.08
C GLU A 55 -19.18 -5.86 -0.48
N LEU A 56 -18.66 -6.79 0.33
CA LEU A 56 -17.58 -7.68 -0.07
C LEU A 56 -18.13 -8.77 -1.02
N THR A 57 -17.62 -8.81 -2.25
CA THR A 57 -18.11 -9.71 -3.31
C THR A 57 -16.97 -10.49 -3.96
N GLY A 58 -17.26 -11.70 -4.42
CA GLY A 58 -16.29 -12.52 -5.16
C GLY A 58 -15.05 -12.95 -4.36
N LEU A 59 -15.12 -12.89 -3.04
CA LEU A 59 -14.04 -13.33 -2.14
C LEU A 59 -13.78 -14.84 -2.26
N GLY A 60 -12.51 -15.21 -2.27
CA GLY A 60 -12.01 -16.58 -2.26
C GLY A 60 -11.77 -17.11 -0.85
N THR A 61 -10.58 -17.64 -0.60
CA THR A 61 -10.16 -18.19 0.70
C THR A 61 -10.28 -17.14 1.80
N ARG A 62 -10.67 -17.60 3.00
CA ARG A 62 -10.82 -16.77 4.19
C ARG A 62 -9.91 -17.30 5.29
N PHE A 63 -9.38 -16.38 6.07
CA PHE A 63 -8.50 -16.65 7.20
C PHE A 63 -9.02 -15.96 8.44
N ASN A 64 -8.70 -16.51 9.61
CA ASN A 64 -9.09 -16.02 10.93
C ASN A 64 -10.60 -15.89 11.19
N SER A 65 -11.48 -16.39 10.31
CA SER A 65 -12.92 -16.35 10.53
C SER A 65 -13.73 -17.29 9.62
N GLU A 66 -14.96 -17.55 10.04
CA GLU A 66 -16.05 -17.99 9.16
C GLU A 66 -16.43 -16.89 8.14
N PRO A 67 -17.28 -17.16 7.13
CA PRO A 67 -17.78 -16.14 6.23
C PRO A 67 -18.35 -14.93 6.96
N PHE A 68 -18.00 -13.74 6.47
CA PHE A 68 -18.40 -12.45 7.01
C PHE A 68 -18.81 -11.51 5.89
N THR A 69 -19.79 -10.65 6.20
CA THR A 69 -20.20 -9.50 5.39
C THR A 69 -20.15 -8.23 6.23
N ILE A 70 -20.07 -7.08 5.58
CA ILE A 70 -20.14 -5.78 6.26
C ILE A 70 -21.54 -5.62 6.88
N ALA A 71 -22.60 -5.97 6.14
CA ALA A 71 -23.97 -5.91 6.63
C ALA A 71 -24.17 -6.66 7.97
N GLU A 72 -23.70 -7.90 8.08
CA GLU A 72 -23.84 -8.70 9.31
C GLU A 72 -23.13 -8.07 10.50
N GLN A 73 -21.95 -7.47 10.30
CA GLN A 73 -21.20 -6.80 11.37
C GLN A 73 -21.92 -5.52 11.84
N LEU A 74 -22.44 -4.74 10.90
CA LEU A 74 -23.24 -3.55 11.22
C LEU A 74 -24.54 -3.92 11.94
N GLU A 75 -25.21 -5.00 11.51
CA GLU A 75 -26.36 -5.55 12.21
C GLU A 75 -26.01 -6.03 13.61
N ALA A 76 -24.80 -6.54 13.85
CA ALA A 76 -24.33 -6.88 15.19
C ALA A 76 -24.12 -5.64 16.08
N GLY A 77 -24.09 -4.44 15.50
CA GLY A 77 -23.84 -3.17 16.18
C GLY A 77 -22.37 -2.73 16.10
N ASN A 78 -21.56 -3.38 15.28
CA ASN A 78 -20.17 -3.01 15.07
C ASN A 78 -20.06 -1.87 14.04
N ILE A 79 -18.91 -1.23 13.99
CA ILE A 79 -18.43 -0.50 12.81
C ILE A 79 -17.39 -1.34 12.09
N VAL A 80 -17.19 -1.09 10.80
CA VAL A 80 -16.31 -1.93 9.98
C VAL A 80 -15.25 -1.08 9.28
N LEU A 81 -13.98 -1.40 9.50
CA LEU A 81 -12.85 -0.88 8.74
C LEU A 81 -12.42 -1.93 7.72
N VAL A 82 -12.73 -1.70 6.44
CA VAL A 82 -12.19 -2.51 5.34
C VAL A 82 -10.79 -2.00 5.02
N ASP A 83 -9.80 -2.89 5.05
CA ASP A 83 -8.41 -2.61 4.73
C ASP A 83 -7.96 -3.45 3.52
N PHE A 84 -7.74 -2.79 2.39
CA PHE A 84 -7.15 -3.42 1.21
C PHE A 84 -5.63 -3.46 1.36
N TRP A 85 -5.07 -4.66 1.28
CA TRP A 85 -3.64 -4.90 1.49
C TRP A 85 -3.13 -6.05 0.63
N THR A 86 -1.80 -6.17 0.55
CA THR A 86 -1.09 -7.34 0.03
C THR A 86 0.20 -7.49 0.82
N TYR A 87 0.69 -8.71 1.02
CA TYR A 87 1.73 -8.95 2.02
C TYR A 87 3.14 -8.55 1.56
N THR A 88 3.40 -8.37 0.26
CA THR A 88 4.69 -7.85 -0.23
C THR A 88 4.73 -6.33 -0.36
N CYS A 89 3.62 -5.63 -0.14
CA CYS A 89 3.59 -4.17 -0.21
C CYS A 89 4.14 -3.54 1.07
N ILE A 90 5.29 -2.86 0.98
CA ILE A 90 5.91 -2.27 2.17
C ILE A 90 5.03 -1.22 2.85
N ASN A 91 4.24 -0.46 2.08
CA ASN A 91 3.33 0.53 2.64
C ASN A 91 2.23 -0.16 3.47
N CYS A 92 1.78 -1.35 3.05
CA CYS A 92 0.87 -2.18 3.84
C CYS A 92 1.56 -2.66 5.12
N VAL A 93 2.77 -3.22 5.01
CA VAL A 93 3.54 -3.70 6.17
C VAL A 93 3.75 -2.60 7.21
N ARG A 94 4.18 -1.40 6.80
CA ARG A 94 4.35 -0.23 7.68
C ARG A 94 3.04 0.29 8.28
N THR A 95 1.90 -0.04 7.68
CA THR A 95 0.59 0.31 8.21
C THR A 95 0.10 -0.68 9.29
N LEU A 96 0.61 -1.92 9.30
CA LEU A 96 0.16 -2.97 10.21
C LEU A 96 0.27 -2.64 11.69
N PRO A 97 1.37 -2.01 12.20
CA PRO A 97 1.45 -1.63 13.61
C PRO A 97 0.26 -0.79 14.10
N TYR A 98 -0.25 0.10 13.25
CA TYR A 98 -1.42 0.93 13.56
C TYR A 98 -2.73 0.13 13.54
N LEU A 99 -2.87 -0.80 12.60
CA LEU A 99 -4.04 -1.69 12.55
C LEU A 99 -4.07 -2.65 13.75
N LEU A 100 -2.91 -3.16 14.17
CA LEU A 100 -2.75 -3.97 15.38
C LEU A 100 -3.13 -3.20 16.63
N ASP A 101 -2.62 -1.97 16.79
CA ASP A 101 -2.97 -1.09 17.90
C ASP A 101 -4.48 -0.75 17.93
N TRP A 102 -5.09 -0.45 16.78
CA TRP A 102 -6.54 -0.21 16.72
C TRP A 102 -7.36 -1.47 17.00
N HIS A 103 -6.90 -2.63 16.53
CA HIS A 103 -7.54 -3.91 16.85
C HIS A 103 -7.50 -4.17 18.35
N GLU A 104 -6.33 -4.04 18.98
CA GLU A 104 -6.17 -4.21 20.43
C GLU A 104 -7.04 -3.24 21.23
N LYS A 105 -7.03 -1.95 20.87
CA LYS A 105 -7.81 -0.92 21.58
C LYS A 105 -9.31 -1.09 21.41
N TYR A 106 -9.78 -1.41 20.21
CA TYR A 106 -11.18 -1.18 19.83
C TYR A 106 -11.97 -2.43 19.43
N ALA A 107 -11.35 -3.61 19.26
CA ALA A 107 -12.08 -4.83 18.88
C ALA A 107 -13.20 -5.17 19.89
N ASP A 108 -12.87 -5.13 21.19
CA ASP A 108 -13.83 -5.34 22.29
C ASP A 108 -14.78 -4.15 22.51
N ARG A 109 -14.69 -3.12 21.67
CA ARG A 109 -15.57 -1.93 21.67
C ARG A 109 -16.33 -1.77 20.37
N GLY A 110 -16.41 -2.82 19.55
CA GLY A 110 -17.25 -2.85 18.36
C GLY A 110 -16.56 -2.37 17.08
N LEU A 111 -15.23 -2.22 17.06
CA LEU A 111 -14.49 -2.11 15.80
C LEU A 111 -14.23 -3.50 15.22
N VAL A 112 -14.58 -3.71 13.97
CA VAL A 112 -14.16 -4.89 13.21
C VAL A 112 -13.29 -4.44 12.04
N ILE A 113 -12.05 -4.91 11.99
CA ILE A 113 -11.19 -4.74 10.83
C ILE A 113 -11.40 -5.95 9.91
N LEU A 114 -11.61 -5.70 8.62
CA LEU A 114 -11.73 -6.72 7.58
C LEU A 114 -10.61 -6.53 6.57
N GLY A 115 -9.63 -7.43 6.57
CA GLY A 115 -8.53 -7.42 5.62
C GLY A 115 -8.98 -7.99 4.27
N VAL A 116 -8.96 -7.19 3.22
CA VAL A 116 -9.16 -7.65 1.85
C VAL A 116 -7.79 -7.78 1.20
N HIS A 117 -7.30 -9.02 1.14
CA HIS A 117 -6.02 -9.32 0.50
C HIS A 117 -6.21 -9.36 -1.01
N THR A 118 -5.77 -8.33 -1.72
CA THR A 118 -5.83 -8.28 -3.20
C THR A 118 -4.41 -8.39 -3.73
N PRO A 119 -4.06 -9.44 -4.50
CA PRO A 119 -2.67 -9.74 -4.86
C PRO A 119 -2.09 -8.71 -5.85
N GLU A 120 -0.83 -8.31 -5.65
CA GLU A 120 -0.02 -7.52 -6.56
C GLU A 120 0.81 -8.40 -7.53
N PHE A 121 1.30 -9.54 -7.04
CA PHE A 121 2.09 -10.53 -7.81
C PHE A 121 1.38 -11.88 -7.91
N ASP A 122 1.75 -12.68 -8.92
CA ASP A 122 1.13 -13.97 -9.21
C ASP A 122 1.26 -14.97 -8.05
N PHE A 123 2.37 -14.92 -7.30
CA PHE A 123 2.57 -15.80 -6.14
C PHE A 123 1.71 -15.44 -4.92
N GLU A 124 1.14 -14.22 -4.87
CA GLU A 124 0.26 -13.79 -3.78
C GLU A 124 -1.18 -14.31 -3.93
N TYR A 125 -1.49 -14.98 -5.05
CA TYR A 125 -2.75 -15.69 -5.24
C TYR A 125 -2.82 -17.00 -4.44
N ASP A 126 -1.66 -17.59 -4.10
CA ASP A 126 -1.56 -18.82 -3.33
C ASP A 126 -2.02 -18.58 -1.88
N ALA A 127 -3.01 -19.35 -1.45
CA ALA A 127 -3.58 -19.22 -0.11
C ALA A 127 -2.61 -19.62 1.01
N GLU A 128 -1.65 -20.53 0.73
CA GLU A 128 -0.66 -20.95 1.71
C GLU A 128 0.33 -19.81 1.99
N ASN A 129 0.83 -19.14 0.95
CA ASN A 129 1.69 -17.96 1.09
C ASN A 129 1.00 -16.84 1.89
N VAL A 130 -0.30 -16.60 1.63
CA VAL A 130 -1.08 -15.60 2.37
C VAL A 130 -1.27 -16.02 3.83
N ALA A 131 -1.49 -17.31 4.11
CA ALA A 131 -1.62 -17.81 5.48
C ALA A 131 -0.31 -17.63 6.27
N GLU A 132 0.82 -18.00 5.68
CA GLU A 132 2.16 -17.82 6.27
C GLU A 132 2.44 -16.33 6.53
N ALA A 133 2.10 -15.46 5.59
CA ALA A 133 2.22 -14.02 5.78
C ALA A 133 1.34 -13.48 6.91
N ILE A 134 0.08 -13.94 7.03
CA ILE A 134 -0.83 -13.56 8.11
C ILE A 134 -0.23 -13.94 9.47
N GLU A 135 0.32 -15.14 9.60
CA GLU A 135 0.97 -15.61 10.82
C GLU A 135 2.22 -14.79 11.14
N ARG A 136 3.14 -14.65 10.18
CA ARG A 136 4.39 -13.88 10.32
C ARG A 136 4.16 -12.43 10.72
N LEU A 137 3.12 -11.80 10.15
CA LEU A 137 2.80 -10.39 10.36
C LEU A 137 1.86 -10.16 11.56
N GLY A 138 1.41 -11.22 12.24
CA GLY A 138 0.55 -11.13 13.42
C GLY A 138 -0.86 -10.62 13.13
N VAL A 139 -1.35 -10.77 11.89
CA VAL A 139 -2.68 -10.28 11.49
C VAL A 139 -3.76 -11.11 12.19
N ALA A 140 -4.43 -10.50 13.17
CA ALA A 140 -5.38 -11.20 14.06
C ALA A 140 -6.85 -11.09 13.63
N TRP A 141 -7.17 -10.16 12.73
CA TRP A 141 -8.54 -9.92 12.27
C TRP A 141 -8.92 -10.79 11.06
N PRO A 142 -10.23 -10.89 10.72
CA PRO A 142 -10.69 -11.61 9.54
C PRO A 142 -10.02 -11.11 8.25
N VAL A 143 -9.53 -12.04 7.43
CA VAL A 143 -8.95 -11.75 6.11
C VAL A 143 -9.66 -12.57 5.05
N ALA A 144 -9.85 -11.98 3.86
CA ALA A 144 -10.33 -12.71 2.69
C ALA A 144 -9.51 -12.34 1.45
N GLN A 145 -9.20 -13.35 0.62
CA GLN A 145 -8.54 -13.13 -0.67
C GLN A 145 -9.53 -12.60 -1.71
N ASP A 146 -9.17 -11.52 -2.39
CA ASP A 146 -9.87 -10.96 -3.54
C ASP A 146 -9.10 -11.22 -4.84
N ASN A 147 -8.78 -12.50 -5.08
CA ASN A 147 -8.01 -12.93 -6.25
C ASN A 147 -8.68 -12.57 -7.59
N ALA A 148 -10.00 -12.36 -7.62
CA ALA A 148 -10.73 -11.93 -8.82
C ALA A 148 -10.81 -10.40 -8.96
N PHE A 149 -10.25 -9.63 -8.02
CA PHE A 149 -10.38 -8.18 -7.89
C PHE A 149 -11.85 -7.72 -7.90
N ALA A 150 -12.78 -8.56 -7.45
CA ALA A 150 -14.21 -8.28 -7.48
C ALA A 150 -14.56 -7.23 -6.44
N THR A 151 -14.12 -7.43 -5.19
CA THR A 151 -14.30 -6.46 -4.10
C THR A 151 -13.50 -5.18 -4.38
N TRP A 152 -12.27 -5.30 -4.88
CA TRP A 152 -11.44 -4.17 -5.29
C TRP A 152 -12.16 -3.26 -6.29
N ARG A 153 -12.79 -3.83 -7.32
CA ARG A 153 -13.55 -3.07 -8.32
C ARG A 153 -14.86 -2.51 -7.77
N GLU A 154 -15.56 -3.27 -6.91
CA GLU A 154 -16.79 -2.81 -6.25
C GLU A 154 -16.56 -1.55 -5.40
N PHE A 155 -15.38 -1.45 -4.78
CA PHE A 155 -14.96 -0.29 -3.99
C PHE A 155 -14.32 0.82 -4.83
N GLU A 156 -14.23 0.63 -6.16
CA GLU A 156 -13.50 1.48 -7.10
C GLU A 156 -12.05 1.78 -6.63
N ASN A 157 -11.43 0.83 -5.91
CA ASN A 157 -10.11 1.02 -5.32
C ASN A 157 -9.02 1.03 -6.41
N ARG A 158 -7.89 1.68 -6.10
CA ARG A 158 -6.73 1.81 -7.00
C ARG A 158 -5.38 1.72 -6.28
N TYR A 159 -5.35 1.54 -4.96
CA TYR A 159 -4.14 1.68 -4.16
C TYR A 159 -4.03 0.61 -3.08
N TRP A 160 -2.79 0.29 -2.76
CA TRP A 160 -2.40 -0.45 -1.56
C TRP A 160 -1.52 0.46 -0.66
N PRO A 161 -1.77 0.51 0.67
CA PRO A 161 -3.01 0.12 1.32
C PRO A 161 -4.16 1.09 0.98
N ALA A 162 -5.40 0.68 1.22
CA ALA A 162 -6.56 1.56 1.18
C ALA A 162 -7.57 1.19 2.27
N LYS A 163 -8.13 2.19 2.93
CA LYS A 163 -9.04 2.03 4.07
C LYS A 163 -10.40 2.63 3.79
N TYR A 164 -11.45 1.91 4.16
CA TYR A 164 -12.84 2.36 4.07
C TYR A 164 -13.54 2.06 5.39
N LEU A 165 -13.95 3.10 6.12
CA LEU A 165 -14.66 2.94 7.38
C LEU A 165 -16.17 3.09 7.16
N PHE A 166 -16.91 2.05 7.51
CA PHE A 166 -18.36 2.03 7.54
C PHE A 166 -18.86 2.43 8.93
N GLY A 167 -19.72 3.44 8.96
CA GLY A 167 -20.44 3.86 10.15
C GLY A 167 -21.63 2.93 10.46
N PRO A 168 -22.31 3.17 11.59
CA PRO A 168 -23.37 2.29 12.10
C PRO A 168 -24.63 2.22 11.23
N ARG A 169 -24.78 3.07 10.20
CA ARG A 169 -25.93 3.04 9.28
C ARG A 169 -25.57 2.48 7.90
N GLY A 170 -24.37 1.88 7.76
CA GLY A 170 -23.88 1.33 6.49
C GLY A 170 -23.30 2.37 5.53
N GLU A 171 -23.16 3.62 5.96
CA GLU A 171 -22.51 4.66 5.17
C GLU A 171 -20.98 4.58 5.32
N ILE A 172 -20.25 4.84 4.24
CA ILE A 172 -18.81 5.04 4.33
C ILE A 172 -18.56 6.45 4.91
N VAL A 173 -18.07 6.52 6.14
CA VAL A 173 -17.76 7.76 6.85
C VAL A 173 -16.32 8.23 6.64
N TYR A 174 -15.44 7.35 6.14
CA TYR A 174 -14.04 7.67 5.89
C TYR A 174 -13.45 6.82 4.76
N ARG A 175 -12.55 7.43 3.99
CA ARG A 175 -11.72 6.77 2.97
C ARG A 175 -10.30 7.31 3.08
N HIS A 176 -9.31 6.43 3.06
CA HIS A 176 -7.90 6.80 3.01
C HIS A 176 -7.17 5.93 1.99
N PHE A 177 -6.31 6.54 1.18
CA PHE A 177 -5.54 5.86 0.15
C PHE A 177 -4.05 6.08 0.40
N GLY A 178 -3.30 4.99 0.42
CA GLY A 178 -1.88 4.98 0.75
C GLY A 178 -1.61 4.86 2.25
N GLU A 179 -0.33 4.97 2.59
CA GLU A 179 0.20 4.98 3.96
C GLU A 179 -0.05 6.34 4.63
N GLY A 180 -0.34 6.33 5.94
CA GLY A 180 -0.40 7.54 6.77
C GLY A 180 -1.79 7.88 7.32
N ALA A 181 -1.96 9.15 7.70
CA ALA A 181 -3.16 9.70 8.33
C ALA A 181 -3.67 8.90 9.54
N TYR A 182 -2.77 8.29 10.31
CA TYR A 182 -3.13 7.36 11.38
C TYR A 182 -3.91 8.03 12.52
N GLU A 183 -3.48 9.21 12.98
CA GLU A 183 -4.20 9.97 14.02
C GLU A 183 -5.60 10.38 13.54
N GLU A 184 -5.71 10.78 12.27
CA GLU A 184 -7.00 11.12 11.68
C GLU A 184 -7.92 9.90 11.59
N THR A 185 -7.37 8.77 11.15
CA THR A 185 -8.09 7.51 11.03
C THR A 185 -8.60 7.06 12.40
N GLU A 186 -7.75 7.04 13.43
CA GLU A 186 -8.15 6.68 14.80
C GLU A 186 -9.24 7.62 15.33
N ARG A 187 -9.09 8.93 15.11
CA ARG A 187 -10.10 9.92 15.53
C ARG A 187 -11.46 9.62 14.89
N ILE A 188 -11.50 9.22 13.63
CA ILE A 188 -12.74 8.90 12.91
C ILE A 188 -13.30 7.54 13.34
N ILE A 189 -12.45 6.54 13.59
CA ILE A 189 -12.84 5.26 14.22
C ILE A 189 -13.58 5.55 15.53
N ARG A 190 -12.97 6.33 16.43
CA ARG A 190 -13.57 6.67 17.73
C ARG A 190 -14.90 7.41 17.57
N ALA A 191 -14.98 8.35 16.64
CA ALA A 191 -16.23 9.07 16.37
C ALA A 191 -17.34 8.14 15.86
N ALA A 192 -17.01 7.18 14.99
CA ALA A 192 -17.95 6.19 14.48
C ALA A 192 -18.40 5.21 15.58
N LEU A 193 -17.49 4.79 16.47
CA LEU A 193 -17.81 3.95 17.63
C LEU A 193 -18.80 4.65 18.57
N VAL A 194 -18.55 5.91 18.90
CA VAL A 194 -19.46 6.72 19.74
C VAL A 194 -20.81 6.89 19.04
N ALA A 195 -20.82 7.15 17.73
CA ALA A 195 -22.06 7.23 16.96
C ALA A 195 -22.85 5.91 16.92
N ALA A 196 -22.17 4.77 17.02
CA ALA A 196 -22.75 3.43 17.13
C ALA A 196 -23.22 3.09 18.56
N GLY A 197 -22.93 3.95 19.54
CA GLY A 197 -23.34 3.77 20.93
C GLY A 197 -22.31 3.09 21.83
N HIS A 198 -21.07 2.91 21.36
CA HIS A 198 -19.97 2.34 22.16
C HIS A 198 -19.24 3.43 22.97
N ASP A 199 -18.85 3.10 24.20
CA ASP A 199 -18.02 3.96 25.04
C ASP A 199 -16.54 3.66 24.83
N VAL A 200 -15.77 4.68 24.49
CA VAL A 200 -14.32 4.62 24.26
C VAL A 200 -13.55 5.66 25.08
N ASN A 201 -14.21 6.32 26.03
CA ASN A 201 -13.60 7.39 26.82
C ASN A 201 -12.53 6.88 27.79
N ASP A 202 -12.56 5.58 28.12
CA ASP A 202 -11.56 4.88 28.93
C ASP A 202 -10.30 4.48 28.13
N ILE A 203 -10.36 4.53 26.79
CA ILE A 203 -9.24 4.21 25.91
C ILE A 203 -8.49 5.49 25.54
N THR A 204 -7.21 5.55 25.87
CA THR A 204 -6.31 6.63 25.48
C THR A 204 -6.02 6.55 23.97
N PRO A 205 -6.37 7.58 23.17
CA PRO A 205 -5.98 7.64 21.76
C PRO A 205 -4.49 7.97 21.62
N GLY A 206 -3.91 7.65 20.47
CA GLY A 206 -2.51 7.93 20.16
C GLY A 206 -1.91 6.90 19.22
N LEU A 207 -0.79 7.28 18.61
CA LEU A 207 0.00 6.37 17.77
C LEU A 207 0.61 5.24 18.63
N PRO A 208 0.92 4.08 18.02
CA PRO A 208 1.78 3.08 18.64
C PRO A 208 3.07 3.75 19.12
N GLU A 209 3.54 3.37 20.31
CA GLU A 209 4.77 3.92 20.88
C GLU A 209 5.95 2.93 20.72
N PRO A 210 7.12 3.37 20.24
CA PRO A 210 7.39 4.73 19.74
C PRO A 210 6.73 4.98 18.38
N ALA A 211 6.24 6.20 18.17
CA ALA A 211 5.70 6.60 16.88
C ALA A 211 6.84 6.70 15.85
N PRO A 212 6.67 6.18 14.62
CA PRO A 212 7.68 6.29 13.57
C PRO A 212 8.06 7.74 13.31
N GLU A 213 9.34 8.05 13.50
CA GLU A 213 9.90 9.38 13.24
C GLU A 213 10.53 9.39 11.85
N ARG A 214 10.05 10.28 10.98
CA ARG A 214 10.67 10.47 9.67
C ARG A 214 12.00 11.20 9.84
N ASP A 215 13.05 10.72 9.18
CA ASP A 215 14.34 11.38 9.15
C ASP A 215 14.18 12.83 8.64
N PRO A 216 14.63 13.85 9.41
CA PRO A 216 14.55 15.25 9.01
C PRO A 216 15.32 15.58 7.71
N GLU A 217 16.39 14.84 7.40
CA GLU A 217 17.20 15.02 6.20
C GLU A 217 16.60 14.30 4.98
N ALA A 218 15.60 13.43 5.18
CA ALA A 218 15.02 12.65 4.11
C ALA A 218 14.38 13.54 3.03
N SER A 219 14.91 13.44 1.82
CA SER A 219 14.50 14.23 0.67
C SER A 219 14.78 13.45 -0.62
N ASP A 220 13.90 13.58 -1.61
CA ASP A 220 14.05 12.91 -2.91
C ASP A 220 14.27 11.39 -2.80
N GLN A 221 13.43 10.74 -1.99
CA GLN A 221 13.47 9.29 -1.77
C GLN A 221 13.36 8.52 -3.10
N THR A 222 14.12 7.43 -3.23
CA THR A 222 13.95 6.52 -4.37
C THR A 222 12.52 6.01 -4.44
N ARG A 223 11.87 6.20 -5.58
CA ARG A 223 10.60 5.52 -5.90
C ARG A 223 10.78 4.00 -5.88
N GLU A 224 9.70 3.28 -5.67
CA GLU A 224 9.66 1.84 -5.87
C GLU A 224 10.10 1.45 -7.30
N LEU A 225 10.99 0.47 -7.37
CA LEU A 225 11.56 -0.02 -8.62
C LEU A 225 11.06 -1.43 -8.87
N TYR A 226 10.48 -1.68 -10.04
CA TYR A 226 10.01 -3.01 -10.41
C TYR A 226 11.00 -3.69 -11.36
N GLY A 227 11.15 -5.01 -11.21
CA GLY A 227 11.98 -5.83 -12.08
C GLY A 227 11.28 -6.16 -13.40
N GLY A 228 10.02 -6.61 -13.36
CA GLY A 228 9.32 -7.12 -14.55
C GLY A 228 8.79 -6.07 -15.53
N TYR A 229 8.60 -6.49 -16.79
CA TYR A 229 8.24 -5.59 -17.88
C TYR A 229 6.82 -5.01 -17.77
N ALA A 230 5.90 -5.68 -17.07
CA ALA A 230 4.52 -5.21 -16.93
C ALA A 230 4.43 -3.85 -16.23
N ARG A 231 5.38 -3.55 -15.32
CA ARG A 231 5.42 -2.31 -14.53
C ARG A 231 6.60 -1.41 -14.89
N ASN A 232 7.48 -1.83 -15.79
CA ASN A 232 8.70 -1.08 -16.13
C ASN A 232 8.47 0.16 -17.02
N TYR A 233 7.30 0.26 -17.67
CA TYR A 233 6.93 1.39 -18.52
C TYR A 233 6.12 2.43 -17.74
N THR A 234 6.81 3.36 -17.06
CA THR A 234 6.14 4.40 -16.27
C THR A 234 6.20 5.79 -16.91
N ARG A 235 5.24 6.65 -16.57
CA ARG A 235 5.23 8.07 -16.98
C ARG A 235 6.37 8.88 -16.36
N VAL A 236 6.95 8.39 -15.28
CA VAL A 236 8.03 9.05 -14.52
C VAL A 236 9.42 8.54 -14.92
N GLY A 237 9.51 7.66 -15.91
CA GLY A 237 10.76 7.18 -16.50
C GLY A 237 10.94 5.66 -16.40
N LEU A 238 11.98 5.17 -17.07
CA LEU A 238 12.36 3.76 -17.13
C LEU A 238 13.04 3.31 -15.83
N TYR A 239 12.84 2.06 -15.42
CA TYR A 239 13.59 1.46 -14.30
C TYR A 239 14.86 0.78 -14.78
N ALA A 240 14.76 -0.14 -15.74
CA ALA A 240 15.93 -0.77 -16.36
C ALA A 240 16.75 0.27 -17.11
N ALA A 241 18.04 0.39 -16.79
CA ALA A 241 18.93 1.32 -17.46
C ALA A 241 19.36 0.83 -18.85
N GLN A 242 19.55 -0.49 -19.00
CA GLN A 242 19.94 -1.13 -20.24
C GLN A 242 18.77 -1.12 -21.23
N VAL A 243 18.91 -0.41 -22.35
CA VAL A 243 17.87 -0.32 -23.39
C VAL A 243 17.49 -1.69 -23.96
N GLN A 244 18.44 -2.63 -23.97
CA GLN A 244 18.24 -4.02 -24.42
C GLN A 244 17.21 -4.77 -23.56
N TYR A 245 16.90 -4.29 -22.36
CA TYR A 245 15.79 -4.80 -21.56
C TYR A 245 14.44 -4.64 -22.26
N TYR A 246 14.28 -3.63 -23.12
CA TYR A 246 13.01 -3.28 -23.74
C TYR A 246 12.84 -3.81 -25.17
N ASP A 247 13.84 -4.53 -25.72
CA ASP A 247 13.81 -5.00 -27.10
C ASP A 247 12.77 -6.12 -27.32
N ALA A 248 12.69 -7.06 -26.38
CA ALA A 248 11.63 -8.06 -26.31
C ALA A 248 11.49 -8.59 -24.86
N PRO A 249 10.28 -8.97 -24.43
CA PRO A 249 10.04 -9.65 -23.16
C PRO A 249 10.48 -11.12 -23.20
N ASP A 250 10.65 -11.71 -22.02
CA ASP A 250 10.84 -13.16 -21.79
C ASP A 250 12.05 -13.78 -22.53
N GLU A 251 13.07 -12.97 -22.85
CA GLU A 251 14.28 -13.42 -23.53
C GLU A 251 15.50 -13.38 -22.60
N GLU A 252 16.27 -14.48 -22.60
CA GLU A 252 17.58 -14.53 -21.95
C GLU A 252 18.60 -13.71 -22.74
N ARG A 253 19.26 -12.79 -22.05
CA ARG A 253 20.27 -11.91 -22.65
C ARG A 253 21.45 -11.73 -21.71
N ILE A 254 22.64 -11.68 -22.29
CA ILE A 254 23.84 -11.24 -21.57
C ILE A 254 23.82 -9.71 -21.55
N TYR A 255 23.66 -9.15 -20.37
CA TYR A 255 23.76 -7.73 -20.10
C TYR A 255 25.18 -7.39 -19.66
N THR A 256 25.66 -6.24 -20.12
CA THR A 256 26.89 -5.63 -19.63
C THR A 256 26.49 -4.33 -18.95
N ASP A 257 26.81 -4.24 -17.68
CA ASP A 257 26.65 -3.02 -16.91
C ASP A 257 27.59 -1.90 -17.43
N ILE A 258 27.29 -0.66 -17.06
CA ILE A 258 28.07 0.50 -17.46
C ILE A 258 29.43 0.54 -16.77
N ASP A 259 30.42 1.18 -17.42
CA ASP A 259 31.68 1.51 -16.76
C ASP A 259 31.46 2.70 -15.83
N THR A 260 31.34 2.42 -14.53
CA THR A 260 31.11 3.47 -13.53
C THR A 260 32.28 4.41 -13.31
N SER A 261 33.46 4.10 -13.86
CA SER A 261 34.57 5.05 -13.90
C SER A 261 34.38 6.14 -14.96
N GLU A 262 33.53 5.90 -15.95
CA GLU A 262 33.20 6.85 -17.02
C GLU A 262 31.85 7.56 -16.77
N GLU A 263 30.82 6.81 -16.35
CA GLU A 263 29.47 7.34 -16.12
C GLU A 263 28.86 6.77 -14.83
N PRO A 264 28.42 7.62 -13.87
CA PRO A 264 27.79 7.11 -12.66
C PRO A 264 26.41 6.52 -12.96
N ARG A 265 26.03 5.48 -12.22
CA ARG A 265 24.66 4.94 -12.25
C ARG A 265 23.66 6.01 -11.83
N MET A 266 22.52 6.05 -12.51
CA MET A 266 21.48 7.01 -12.22
C MET A 266 20.58 6.51 -11.08
N HIS A 267 20.24 7.41 -10.17
CA HIS A 267 19.14 7.20 -9.23
C HIS A 267 17.82 6.91 -9.96
N HIS A 268 16.90 6.21 -9.29
CA HIS A 268 15.62 5.71 -9.83
C HIS A 268 15.72 4.67 -10.96
N ARG A 269 16.92 4.12 -11.18
CA ARG A 269 17.19 3.07 -12.15
C ARG A 269 17.97 1.93 -11.54
N TRP A 270 17.86 0.78 -12.19
CA TRP A 270 18.65 -0.40 -11.89
C TRP A 270 19.38 -0.91 -13.12
N TYR A 271 20.41 -1.69 -12.86
CA TYR A 271 21.39 -2.18 -13.81
C TYR A 271 21.64 -3.66 -13.56
N VAL A 272 21.94 -4.42 -14.61
CA VAL A 272 22.32 -5.83 -14.49
C VAL A 272 23.59 -6.12 -15.29
N HIS A 273 24.40 -7.04 -14.76
CA HIS A 273 25.54 -7.66 -15.44
C HIS A 273 25.34 -9.17 -15.43
N GLY A 274 25.60 -9.84 -16.56
CA GLY A 274 25.47 -11.29 -16.67
C GLY A 274 24.28 -11.76 -17.48
N LEU A 275 23.87 -13.03 -17.32
CA LEU A 275 22.74 -13.61 -18.05
C LEU A 275 21.42 -13.42 -17.29
N TRP A 276 20.50 -12.66 -17.86
CA TRP A 276 19.20 -12.35 -17.24
C TRP A 276 18.05 -12.51 -18.21
N ARG A 277 16.85 -12.80 -17.70
CA ARG A 277 15.59 -12.88 -18.43
C ARG A 277 14.57 -11.90 -17.85
N ASN A 278 14.04 -11.03 -18.70
CA ASN A 278 13.03 -10.04 -18.31
C ASN A 278 11.62 -10.63 -18.38
N GLU A 279 11.12 -11.13 -17.26
CA GLU A 279 9.78 -11.71 -17.18
C GLU A 279 8.72 -10.65 -16.91
N ARG A 280 7.45 -11.08 -16.93
CA ARG A 280 6.30 -10.19 -16.75
C ARG A 280 6.38 -9.40 -15.44
N GLU A 281 6.73 -10.07 -14.34
CA GLU A 281 6.69 -9.49 -12.99
C GLU A 281 8.07 -9.29 -12.35
N ALA A 282 9.10 -9.97 -12.85
CA ALA A 282 10.46 -9.91 -12.31
C ALA A 282 11.54 -9.84 -13.40
N ILE A 283 12.75 -9.46 -12.99
CA ILE A 283 13.98 -9.70 -13.74
C ILE A 283 14.69 -10.88 -13.08
N VAL A 284 14.96 -11.93 -13.86
CA VAL A 284 15.38 -13.24 -13.36
C VAL A 284 16.81 -13.54 -13.80
N HIS A 285 17.64 -13.93 -12.86
CA HIS A 285 18.98 -14.42 -13.13
C HIS A 285 18.87 -15.76 -13.85
N ALA A 286 19.44 -15.88 -15.05
CA ALA A 286 19.10 -16.97 -15.97
C ALA A 286 20.20 -18.07 -16.05
N ARG A 287 21.09 -18.14 -15.06
CA ARG A 287 22.09 -19.21 -14.94
C ARG A 287 22.57 -19.38 -13.51
N GLU A 288 23.04 -20.58 -13.19
CA GLU A 288 23.87 -20.77 -12.01
C GLU A 288 25.27 -20.17 -12.24
N THR A 289 25.87 -19.63 -11.18
CA THR A 289 27.26 -19.14 -11.19
C THR A 289 28.06 -19.70 -10.01
N GLU A 290 29.38 -19.54 -10.02
CA GLU A 290 30.25 -20.04 -8.92
C GLU A 290 30.88 -18.92 -8.09
N GLN A 291 31.05 -17.73 -8.67
CA GLN A 291 31.86 -16.65 -8.11
C GLN A 291 31.08 -15.34 -7.97
N LEU A 292 29.74 -15.40 -7.97
CA LEU A 292 28.88 -14.21 -7.91
C LEU A 292 29.21 -13.21 -9.03
N GLU A 293 29.59 -13.72 -10.20
CA GLU A 293 30.00 -12.89 -11.34
C GLU A 293 28.84 -12.10 -11.97
N ASP A 294 27.61 -12.54 -11.73
CA ASP A 294 26.38 -11.90 -12.22
C ASP A 294 25.71 -11.15 -11.07
N TYR A 295 25.22 -9.95 -11.37
CA TYR A 295 24.69 -9.08 -10.33
C TYR A 295 23.64 -8.10 -10.86
N PHE A 296 22.82 -7.64 -9.92
CA PHE A 296 21.87 -6.55 -10.06
C PHE A 296 22.35 -5.38 -9.20
N ALA A 297 22.42 -4.17 -9.76
CA ALA A 297 22.91 -2.97 -9.08
C ALA A 297 21.97 -1.79 -9.24
N PHE A 298 21.91 -0.92 -8.24
CA PHE A 298 21.11 0.31 -8.28
C PHE A 298 21.65 1.36 -7.32
N VAL A 299 21.38 2.63 -7.63
CA VAL A 299 21.63 3.76 -6.73
C VAL A 299 20.33 4.14 -6.05
N PHE A 300 20.37 4.34 -4.74
CA PHE A 300 19.21 4.72 -3.93
C PHE A 300 19.51 5.89 -2.99
N ARG A 301 18.46 6.66 -2.69
CA ARG A 301 18.35 7.62 -1.59
C ARG A 301 17.29 7.13 -0.61
N ALA A 302 17.73 6.64 0.54
CA ALA A 302 16.86 6.07 1.57
C ALA A 302 17.61 5.95 2.91
N ARG A 303 16.86 5.66 3.98
CA ARG A 303 17.37 5.04 5.21
C ARG A 303 17.42 3.53 5.08
N SER A 304 16.36 2.95 4.56
CA SER A 304 16.21 1.50 4.48
C SER A 304 15.89 1.04 3.06
N VAL A 305 16.30 -0.19 2.75
CA VAL A 305 16.06 -0.83 1.46
C VAL A 305 15.56 -2.23 1.68
N ASN A 306 14.60 -2.61 0.85
CA ASN A 306 14.06 -3.94 0.86
C ASN A 306 13.85 -4.48 -0.54
N VAL A 307 13.82 -5.81 -0.66
CA VAL A 307 13.64 -6.51 -1.91
C VAL A 307 12.53 -7.56 -1.81
N VAL A 308 11.68 -7.63 -2.82
CA VAL A 308 10.67 -8.69 -2.96
C VAL A 308 11.22 -9.81 -3.81
N LEU A 309 11.32 -11.00 -3.22
CA LEU A 309 11.85 -12.22 -3.83
C LEU A 309 10.85 -13.37 -3.65
N ASN A 310 10.88 -14.32 -4.58
CA ASN A 310 10.03 -15.50 -4.57
C ASN A 310 10.87 -16.74 -4.94
N PRO A 311 11.40 -17.49 -3.95
CA PRO A 311 12.10 -18.74 -4.23
C PRO A 311 11.10 -19.85 -4.60
N PRO A 312 11.50 -20.85 -5.41
CA PRO A 312 10.73 -22.08 -5.51
C PRO A 312 10.62 -22.75 -4.13
N ARG A 313 9.50 -23.43 -3.88
CA ARG A 313 9.29 -24.17 -2.63
C ARG A 313 10.40 -25.20 -2.44
N ASP A 314 10.92 -25.28 -1.22
CA ASP A 314 11.98 -26.21 -0.80
C ASP A 314 13.34 -26.04 -1.51
N GLU A 315 13.55 -24.94 -2.23
CA GLU A 315 14.82 -24.61 -2.92
C GLU A 315 15.36 -23.23 -2.52
N PRO A 316 15.75 -23.03 -1.24
CA PRO A 316 16.26 -21.75 -0.78
C PRO A 316 17.62 -21.43 -1.43
N PHE A 317 17.93 -20.14 -1.55
CA PHE A 317 19.20 -19.68 -2.09
C PHE A 317 19.71 -18.42 -1.37
N GLU A 318 21.00 -18.15 -1.51
CA GLU A 318 21.63 -16.97 -0.90
C GLU A 318 21.69 -15.80 -1.88
N VAL A 319 21.46 -14.59 -1.38
CA VAL A 319 21.73 -13.34 -2.11
C VAL A 319 22.74 -12.52 -1.31
N TYR A 320 23.91 -12.29 -1.90
CA TYR A 320 24.98 -11.48 -1.33
C TYR A 320 24.74 -10.00 -1.64
N ILE A 321 25.02 -9.16 -0.65
CA ILE A 321 24.74 -7.73 -0.69
C ILE A 321 26.04 -6.96 -0.50
N GLU A 322 26.33 -6.04 -1.40
CA GLU A 322 27.37 -5.02 -1.24
C GLU A 322 26.74 -3.62 -1.23
N ILE A 323 27.21 -2.77 -0.32
CA ILE A 323 26.95 -1.33 -0.33
C ILE A 323 28.25 -0.59 -0.66
N ASP A 324 28.22 0.33 -1.61
CA ASP A 324 29.37 1.14 -2.03
C ASP A 324 30.65 0.30 -2.29
N GLY A 325 30.48 -0.89 -2.86
CA GLY A 325 31.58 -1.80 -3.23
C GLY A 325 32.21 -2.57 -2.06
N ARG A 326 31.52 -2.68 -0.92
CA ARG A 326 31.94 -3.47 0.24
C ARG A 326 30.74 -4.21 0.87
N PRO A 327 30.96 -5.25 1.70
CA PRO A 327 29.91 -5.76 2.55
C PRO A 327 29.30 -4.68 3.45
N LEU A 328 28.04 -4.87 3.83
CA LEU A 328 27.37 -4.07 4.86
C LEU A 328 28.13 -4.18 6.17
N ARG A 329 28.04 -3.14 7.00
CA ARG A 329 28.42 -3.23 8.41
C ARG A 329 27.21 -3.72 9.23
N PRO A 330 27.42 -4.32 10.41
CA PRO A 330 26.30 -4.76 11.25
C PRO A 330 25.29 -3.65 11.57
N GLU A 331 25.74 -2.40 11.71
CA GLU A 331 24.87 -1.25 11.92
C GLU A 331 24.16 -0.72 10.65
N GLU A 332 24.46 -1.27 9.47
CA GLU A 332 23.82 -0.96 8.18
C GLU A 332 22.87 -2.10 7.72
N ALA A 333 22.88 -3.21 8.45
CA ALA A 333 22.22 -4.46 8.09
C ALA A 333 20.72 -4.39 8.37
N GLY A 334 19.90 -4.68 7.35
CA GLY A 334 18.48 -4.91 7.55
C GLY A 334 18.22 -6.20 8.35
N ALA A 335 16.99 -6.36 8.85
CA ALA A 335 16.63 -7.44 9.77
C ALA A 335 16.86 -8.87 9.23
N ASP A 336 16.89 -9.04 7.91
CA ASP A 336 17.10 -10.33 7.26
C ASP A 336 18.57 -10.64 6.95
N VAL A 337 19.46 -9.64 7.10
CA VAL A 337 20.86 -9.79 6.73
C VAL A 337 21.63 -10.57 7.79
N VAL A 338 22.33 -11.58 7.31
CA VAL A 338 23.32 -12.36 8.07
C VAL A 338 24.72 -12.15 7.50
N PHE A 339 25.73 -12.51 8.28
CA PHE A 339 27.13 -12.42 7.90
C PHE A 339 27.76 -13.80 7.90
N ASP A 340 28.45 -14.16 6.83
CA ASP A 340 29.20 -15.41 6.76
C ASP A 340 30.54 -15.35 7.52
N ALA A 341 31.30 -16.44 7.48
CA ALA A 341 32.59 -16.55 8.17
C ALA A 341 33.66 -15.59 7.63
N GLU A 342 33.52 -15.17 6.37
CA GLU A 342 34.39 -14.22 5.68
C GLU A 342 33.95 -12.76 5.88
N GLY A 343 32.82 -12.52 6.56
CA GLY A 343 32.26 -11.21 6.83
C GLY A 343 31.50 -10.59 5.65
N ARG A 344 31.09 -11.40 4.67
CA ARG A 344 30.19 -10.96 3.58
C ARG A 344 28.76 -10.89 4.12
N SER A 345 28.04 -9.86 3.73
CA SER A 345 26.60 -9.70 4.02
C SER A 345 25.76 -10.45 3.00
N LEU A 346 24.79 -11.22 3.48
CA LEU A 346 23.84 -11.96 2.64
C LEU A 346 22.47 -12.11 3.30
N ILE A 347 21.46 -12.45 2.52
CA ILE A 347 20.18 -12.97 2.99
C ILE A 347 19.99 -14.41 2.52
N GLU A 348 19.31 -15.22 3.33
CA GLU A 348 18.76 -16.51 2.91
C GLU A 348 17.35 -16.27 2.37
N VAL A 349 17.08 -16.71 1.14
CA VAL A 349 15.80 -16.52 0.45
C VAL A 349 15.08 -17.87 0.46
N ASP A 350 14.11 -18.00 1.36
CA ASP A 350 13.43 -19.26 1.69
C ASP A 350 11.90 -19.21 1.53
N GLU A 351 11.32 -18.01 1.53
CA GLU A 351 9.87 -17.81 1.35
C GLU A 351 9.54 -16.63 0.43
N PRO A 352 8.36 -16.61 -0.23
CA PRO A 352 7.91 -15.49 -1.03
C PRO A 352 7.52 -14.31 -0.14
N ARG A 353 8.41 -13.31 -0.03
CA ARG A 353 8.15 -12.13 0.79
C ARG A 353 9.07 -10.97 0.43
N HIS A 354 8.94 -9.94 1.25
CA HIS A 354 9.87 -8.84 1.34
C HIS A 354 11.00 -9.16 2.35
N TYR A 355 12.23 -8.88 1.93
CA TYR A 355 13.45 -9.02 2.72
C TYR A 355 14.04 -7.63 2.99
N ALA A 356 14.23 -7.30 4.26
CA ALA A 356 14.89 -6.08 4.72
C ALA A 356 16.41 -6.25 4.62
N ILE A 357 17.01 -5.59 3.62
CA ILE A 357 18.41 -5.81 3.24
C ILE A 357 19.34 -4.68 3.66
N VAL A 358 18.81 -3.48 3.96
CA VAL A 358 19.61 -2.33 4.43
C VAL A 358 18.82 -1.53 5.45
N GLU A 359 19.49 -1.12 6.52
CA GLU A 359 18.99 -0.19 7.53
C GLU A 359 20.11 0.78 7.93
N LEU A 360 20.11 2.00 7.38
CA LEU A 360 21.20 2.95 7.56
C LEU A 360 21.00 3.84 8.79
N PRO A 361 22.08 4.14 9.53
CA PRO A 361 22.01 5.05 10.68
C PRO A 361 21.70 6.50 10.27
N GLU A 362 21.96 6.86 9.01
CA GLU A 362 21.78 8.20 8.46
C GLU A 362 21.17 8.10 7.06
N TRP A 363 20.35 9.08 6.69
CA TRP A 363 19.86 9.22 5.32
C TRP A 363 21.02 9.52 4.37
N GLY A 364 21.09 8.81 3.25
CA GLY A 364 22.16 8.99 2.27
C GLY A 364 21.80 8.52 0.87
N GLU A 365 22.66 8.88 -0.08
CA GLU A 365 22.72 8.27 -1.40
C GLU A 365 23.80 7.19 -1.40
N HIS A 366 23.44 5.97 -1.77
CA HIS A 366 24.35 4.83 -1.79
C HIS A 366 24.11 3.97 -3.03
N GLU A 367 25.12 3.17 -3.37
CA GLU A 367 25.01 2.12 -4.37
C GLU A 367 24.85 0.76 -3.69
N LEU A 368 23.88 -0.02 -4.16
CA LEU A 368 23.71 -1.41 -3.74
C LEU A 368 23.96 -2.36 -4.91
N LYS A 369 24.61 -3.48 -4.62
CA LYS A 369 24.77 -4.62 -5.53
C LYS A 369 24.26 -5.88 -4.86
N LEU A 370 23.42 -6.62 -5.58
CA LEU A 370 22.87 -7.90 -5.20
C LEU A 370 23.39 -8.97 -6.17
N ALA A 371 23.95 -10.05 -5.65
CA ALA A 371 24.47 -11.15 -6.45
C ALA A 371 24.05 -12.50 -5.87
N SER A 372 23.80 -13.48 -6.74
CA SER A 372 23.49 -14.84 -6.33
C SER A 372 24.10 -15.84 -7.32
N ASN A 373 24.46 -17.00 -6.79
CA ASN A 373 24.88 -18.15 -7.61
C ASN A 373 23.69 -18.95 -8.16
N SER A 374 22.46 -18.60 -7.76
CA SER A 374 21.23 -19.32 -8.14
C SER A 374 20.52 -18.68 -9.32
N ASP A 375 20.03 -19.50 -10.26
CA ASP A 375 19.13 -19.07 -11.34
C ASP A 375 17.66 -18.91 -10.88
N ASN A 376 17.39 -19.19 -9.60
CA ASN A 376 16.12 -18.84 -8.95
C ASN A 376 16.10 -17.38 -8.48
N PHE A 377 17.20 -16.63 -8.62
CA PHE A 377 17.27 -15.23 -8.17
C PHE A 377 16.44 -14.31 -9.08
N ALA A 378 15.21 -14.02 -8.64
CA ALA A 378 14.25 -13.17 -9.33
C ALA A 378 13.87 -11.95 -8.50
N ILE A 379 14.15 -10.74 -9.01
CA ILE A 379 13.81 -9.49 -8.33
C ILE A 379 12.47 -8.97 -8.87
N PHE A 380 11.46 -8.90 -8.00
CA PHE A 380 10.13 -8.40 -8.33
C PHE A 380 10.03 -6.89 -8.12
N ALA A 381 10.39 -6.43 -6.94
CA ALA A 381 10.38 -5.03 -6.57
C ALA A 381 11.45 -4.68 -5.53
N LEU A 382 11.85 -3.41 -5.52
CA LEU A 382 12.68 -2.79 -4.49
C LEU A 382 11.92 -1.62 -3.89
N THR A 383 11.89 -1.58 -2.56
CA THR A 383 11.23 -0.52 -1.81
C THR A 383 12.20 0.17 -0.87
N PHE A 384 11.83 1.36 -0.43
CA PHE A 384 12.70 2.29 0.27
C PHE A 384 11.97 2.91 1.46
N GLY A 385 12.70 3.24 2.53
CA GLY A 385 12.15 3.91 3.72
C GLY A 385 12.88 5.20 4.09
N SER A 386 12.20 6.05 4.86
CA SER A 386 12.71 7.34 5.34
C SER A 386 12.53 7.56 6.84
N TYR A 387 12.21 6.50 7.60
CA TYR A 387 11.97 6.57 9.04
C TYR A 387 13.22 6.16 9.83
N LEU A 388 13.35 6.65 11.07
CA LEU A 388 14.50 6.42 11.95
C LEU A 388 14.55 4.99 12.52
N GLU A 389 13.39 4.36 12.65
CA GLU A 389 13.19 3.02 13.18
C GLU A 389 13.39 1.93 12.13
N GLY A 390 13.46 2.32 10.86
CA GLY A 390 13.64 1.43 9.73
C GLY A 390 12.40 1.18 8.87
N ALA A 391 12.54 0.24 7.92
CA ALA A 391 11.48 -0.17 6.99
C ALA A 391 10.41 -1.05 7.61
#